data_AF-A0A5E7ZYP1-F1
#
_entry.id   AF-A0A5E7ZYP1-F1
#
_cell.length_a   1.000
_cell.length_b   1.000
_cell.length_c   1.000
_cell.angle_alpha   90.00
_cell.angle_beta   90.00
_cell.angle_gamma   90.00
#
_symmetry.space_group_name_H-M   'P 1'
#
loop_
_entity.id
_entity.type
_entity.pdbx_description
1 polymer ?
#
loop_
_entity_poly.entity_id
_entity_poly.type
_entity_poly.pdbx_seq_one_letter_code
_entity_poly.pdbx_strand_id
1 'polypeptide(L)'
;MNTINYWLDELNRYEFEQMLEKPQPDKWSLGQVYMHLIDATGFFLSQVEACLQTNDHAEGEMSEVAKSMFANDEFLDKMIEGPPSNAATPQPASKEEIVRGLEMLKERILALGHSNSTNKGKTKHPGHQYFNAAEWLQYAHMHFRHHERQKGRIEVFLEG
;
A
#
# COMPACT_ATOMS: atom_id res chain seq x y z
N MET A 1 -10.89 6.41 2.40
CA MET A 1 -10.29 7.37 3.35
C MET A 1 -10.08 6.82 4.77
N ASN A 2 -10.89 5.86 5.24
CA ASN A 2 -10.78 5.37 6.62
C ASN A 2 -9.49 4.58 6.93
N THR A 3 -8.85 3.93 5.94
CA THR A 3 -7.68 3.07 6.19
C THR A 3 -6.42 3.86 6.55
N ILE A 4 -6.04 4.91 5.83
CA ILE A 4 -4.82 5.69 6.17
C ILE A 4 -4.97 6.40 7.52
N ASN A 5 -6.16 6.91 7.83
CA ASN A 5 -6.41 7.50 9.16
C ASN A 5 -6.23 6.46 10.27
N TYR A 6 -6.73 5.24 10.08
CA TYR A 6 -6.47 4.15 11.03
C TYR A 6 -4.97 3.92 11.24
N TRP A 7 -4.16 3.85 10.18
CA TRP A 7 -2.71 3.68 10.30
C TRP A 7 -2.00 4.89 10.95
N LEU A 8 -2.46 6.12 10.71
CA LEU A 8 -1.98 7.30 11.42
C LEU A 8 -2.32 7.26 12.91
N ASP A 9 -3.54 6.85 13.26
CA ASP A 9 -4.00 6.78 14.64
C ASP A 9 -3.24 5.69 15.41
N GLU A 10 -3.06 4.52 14.79
CA GLU A 10 -2.32 3.39 15.36
C GLU A 10 -0.86 3.72 15.64
N LEU A 11 -0.23 4.59 14.84
CA LEU A 11 1.15 5.00 15.03
C LEU A 11 1.40 5.61 16.44
N ASN A 12 0.38 6.25 17.02
CA ASN A 12 0.47 6.87 18.35
C ASN A 12 0.61 5.85 19.50
N ARG A 13 0.36 4.55 19.23
CA ARG A 13 0.39 3.50 20.25
C ARG A 13 1.80 2.98 20.56
N TYR A 14 2.77 3.26 19.70
CA TYR A 14 4.12 2.68 19.79
C TYR A 14 5.13 3.76 20.09
N GLU A 15 6.15 3.50 20.88
CA GLU A 15 7.36 4.32 20.91
C GLU A 15 8.24 4.07 19.69
N PHE A 16 9.08 5.03 19.31
CA PHE A 16 9.87 4.92 18.08
C PHE A 16 10.82 3.72 18.13
N GLU A 17 11.42 3.47 19.30
CA GLU A 17 12.30 2.33 19.54
C GLU A 17 11.58 1.00 19.31
N GLN A 18 10.34 0.86 19.79
CA GLN A 18 9.52 -0.35 19.57
C GLN A 18 9.25 -0.58 18.07
N MET A 19 9.09 0.50 17.30
CA MET A 19 8.88 0.37 15.86
C MET A 19 10.10 -0.17 15.11
N LEU A 20 11.30 -0.05 15.69
CA LEU A 20 12.53 -0.55 15.09
C LEU A 20 12.79 -2.02 15.44
N GLU A 21 12.10 -2.56 16.44
CA GLU A 21 12.28 -3.95 16.87
C GLU A 21 11.81 -4.94 15.82
N LYS A 22 12.61 -5.98 15.61
CA LYS A 22 12.34 -7.04 14.63
C LYS A 22 12.05 -8.34 15.39
N PRO A 23 10.95 -9.05 15.07
CA PRO A 23 10.68 -10.34 15.70
C PRO A 23 11.76 -11.37 15.40
N GLN A 24 12.39 -11.30 14.22
CA GLN A 24 13.56 -12.07 13.83
C GLN A 24 14.41 -11.24 12.84
N PRO A 25 15.72 -11.53 12.68
CA PRO A 25 16.60 -10.77 11.80
C PRO A 25 16.11 -10.65 10.34
N ASP A 26 15.40 -11.65 9.83
CA ASP A 26 14.87 -11.75 8.46
C ASP A 26 13.41 -11.29 8.30
N LYS A 27 12.74 -10.90 9.40
CA LYS A 27 11.35 -10.43 9.39
C LYS A 27 11.29 -8.92 9.51
N TRP A 28 10.26 -8.29 8.95
CA TRP A 28 10.10 -6.84 9.09
C TRP A 28 9.76 -6.42 10.52
N SER A 29 10.31 -5.27 10.93
CA SER A 29 9.80 -4.50 12.06
C SER A 29 8.47 -3.83 11.69
N LEU A 30 7.79 -3.25 12.69
CA LEU A 30 6.61 -2.43 12.42
C LEU A 30 6.98 -1.19 11.58
N GLY A 31 8.13 -0.57 11.85
CA GLY A 31 8.64 0.55 11.07
C GLY A 31 8.83 0.21 9.59
N GLN A 32 9.39 -0.96 9.28
CA GLN A 32 9.52 -1.43 7.90
C GLN A 32 8.18 -1.68 7.22
N VAL A 33 7.15 -2.14 7.95
CA VAL A 33 5.78 -2.26 7.41
C VAL A 33 5.23 -0.89 7.01
N TYR A 34 5.40 0.14 7.84
CA TYR A 34 5.00 1.51 7.50
C TYR A 34 5.73 2.04 6.27
N MET A 35 7.05 1.87 6.20
CA MET A 35 7.84 2.30 5.03
C MET A 35 7.38 1.57 3.75
N HIS A 36 7.12 0.27 3.83
CA HIS A 36 6.57 -0.49 2.70
C HIS A 36 5.21 0.04 2.24
N LEU A 37 4.30 0.33 3.18
CA LEU A 37 3.00 0.92 2.87
C LEU A 37 3.15 2.25 2.14
N ILE A 38 4.07 3.10 2.60
CA ILE A 38 4.32 4.41 2.01
C ILE A 38 4.86 4.29 0.58
N ASP A 39 5.91 3.51 0.38
CA ASP A 39 6.58 3.38 -0.91
C ASP A 39 5.69 2.70 -1.95
N ALA A 40 5.06 1.57 -1.58
CA ALA A 40 4.23 0.81 -2.51
C ALA A 40 2.96 1.60 -2.90
N THR A 41 2.30 2.24 -1.92
CA THR A 41 1.14 3.09 -2.22
C THR A 41 1.56 4.31 -3.04
N GLY A 42 2.71 4.92 -2.74
CA GLY A 42 3.27 6.02 -3.52
C GLY A 42 3.41 5.67 -5.00
N PHE A 43 3.90 4.46 -5.30
CA PHE A 43 3.91 3.91 -6.65
C PHE A 43 2.49 3.74 -7.23
N PHE A 44 1.55 3.13 -6.51
CA PHE A 44 0.17 2.95 -6.99
C PHE A 44 -0.47 4.27 -7.39
N LEU A 45 -0.30 5.33 -6.59
CA LEU A 45 -0.87 6.65 -6.89
C LEU A 45 -0.23 7.31 -8.11
N SER A 46 1.06 7.09 -8.36
CA SER A 46 1.70 7.53 -9.60
C SER A 46 1.13 6.79 -10.82
N GLN A 47 0.70 5.54 -10.66
CA GLN A 47 0.01 4.80 -11.71
C GLN A 47 -1.41 5.33 -11.94
N VAL A 48 -2.13 5.77 -10.90
CA VAL A 48 -3.41 6.47 -11.03
C VAL A 48 -3.24 7.74 -11.87
N GLU A 49 -2.25 8.57 -11.52
CA GLU A 49 -1.92 9.80 -12.27
C GLU A 49 -1.66 9.49 -13.74
N ALA A 50 -0.84 8.48 -14.05
CA ALA A 50 -0.56 8.08 -15.42
C ALA A 50 -1.83 7.64 -16.18
N CYS A 51 -2.70 6.83 -15.56
CA CYS A 51 -3.97 6.41 -16.18
C CYS A 51 -4.87 7.61 -16.53
N LEU A 52 -4.89 8.65 -15.69
CA LEU A 52 -5.72 9.83 -15.88
C LEU A 52 -5.23 10.75 -17.01
N GLN A 53 -4.03 10.54 -17.56
CA GLN A 53 -3.43 11.38 -18.61
C GLN A 53 -3.41 10.72 -20.00
N THR A 54 -3.84 9.46 -20.14
CA THR A 54 -3.77 8.74 -21.42
C THR A 54 -5.00 7.85 -21.65
N ASN A 55 -5.21 7.38 -22.89
CA ASN A 55 -6.15 6.30 -23.20
C ASN A 55 -5.43 4.98 -23.55
N ASP A 56 -4.12 4.91 -23.33
CA ASP A 56 -3.33 3.73 -23.63
C ASP A 56 -3.81 2.51 -22.84
N HIS A 57 -3.79 1.35 -23.49
CA HIS A 57 -4.19 0.07 -22.91
C HIS A 57 -5.59 0.06 -22.28
N ALA A 58 -6.53 0.89 -22.76
CA ALA A 58 -7.91 0.91 -22.27
C ALA A 58 -8.58 -0.49 -22.28
N GLU A 59 -8.25 -1.30 -23.29
CA GLU A 59 -8.72 -2.70 -23.42
C GLU A 59 -7.82 -3.73 -22.73
N GLY A 60 -6.79 -3.28 -22.00
CA GLY A 60 -5.91 -4.16 -21.24
C GLY A 60 -6.68 -4.82 -20.09
N GLU A 61 -6.51 -6.12 -19.93
CA GLU A 61 -7.14 -6.87 -18.84
C GLU A 61 -6.18 -7.07 -17.66
N MET A 62 -6.75 -7.15 -16.46
CA MET A 62 -6.07 -7.66 -15.28
C MET A 62 -6.01 -9.21 -15.34
N SER A 63 -5.10 -9.82 -14.58
CA SER A 63 -5.06 -11.29 -14.46
C SER A 63 -6.27 -11.86 -13.72
N GLU A 64 -6.60 -13.13 -13.93
CA GLU A 64 -7.71 -13.81 -13.23
C GLU A 64 -7.59 -13.73 -11.69
N VAL A 65 -6.35 -13.79 -11.19
CA VAL A 65 -6.07 -13.62 -9.75
C VAL A 65 -6.49 -12.23 -9.29
N ALA A 66 -6.16 -11.19 -10.05
CA ALA A 66 -6.56 -9.83 -9.72
C ALA A 66 -8.07 -9.64 -9.84
N LYS A 67 -8.73 -10.22 -10.86
CA LYS A 67 -10.21 -10.19 -10.97
C LYS A 67 -10.86 -10.70 -9.69
N SER A 68 -10.35 -11.82 -9.14
CA SER A 68 -10.81 -12.37 -7.87
C SER A 68 -10.50 -11.44 -6.68
N MET A 69 -9.30 -10.88 -6.60
CA MET A 69 -8.92 -9.95 -5.53
C MET A 69 -9.84 -8.71 -5.49
N PHE A 70 -10.08 -8.08 -6.63
CA PHE A 70 -10.96 -6.92 -6.74
C PHE A 70 -12.42 -7.26 -6.43
N ALA A 71 -12.91 -8.41 -6.90
CA ALA A 71 -14.27 -8.87 -6.62
C ALA A 71 -14.54 -9.12 -5.12
N ASN A 72 -13.51 -9.57 -4.39
CA ASN A 72 -13.60 -9.81 -2.95
C ASN A 72 -13.16 -8.61 -2.10
N ASP A 73 -12.67 -7.53 -2.73
CA ASP A 73 -12.04 -6.38 -2.07
C ASP A 73 -10.94 -6.78 -1.06
N GLU A 74 -10.21 -7.85 -1.38
CA GLU A 74 -9.19 -8.43 -0.49
C GLU A 74 -7.98 -8.97 -1.27
N PHE A 75 -6.79 -8.87 -0.66
CA PHE A 75 -5.65 -9.66 -1.10
C PHE A 75 -5.86 -11.11 -0.68
N LEU A 76 -5.32 -12.06 -1.46
CA LEU A 76 -5.37 -13.47 -1.06
C LEU A 76 -4.77 -13.64 0.35
N ASP A 77 -5.48 -14.35 1.23
CA ASP A 77 -5.02 -14.66 2.60
C ASP A 77 -3.94 -15.77 2.60
N LYS A 78 -2.93 -15.57 1.77
CA LYS A 78 -1.69 -16.32 1.75
C LYS A 78 -0.56 -15.31 1.91
N MET A 79 0.55 -15.75 2.50
CA MET A 79 1.78 -14.96 2.48
C MET A 79 2.20 -14.81 1.01
N ILE A 80 1.88 -13.67 0.41
CA ILE A 80 2.32 -13.33 -0.94
C ILE A 80 3.76 -12.88 -0.80
N GLU A 81 4.69 -13.59 -1.45
CA GLU A 81 6.03 -13.05 -1.64
C GLU A 81 5.93 -11.83 -2.54
N GLY A 82 6.24 -10.66 -1.97
CA GLY A 82 6.33 -9.43 -2.73
C GLY A 82 7.56 -9.42 -3.66
N PRO A 83 7.78 -8.34 -4.42
CA PRO A 83 8.96 -8.21 -5.26
C PRO A 83 10.25 -8.33 -4.43
N PRO A 84 11.37 -8.81 -5.01
CA PRO A 84 12.64 -8.97 -4.27
C PRO A 84 13.13 -7.69 -3.57
N SER A 85 12.74 -6.51 -4.07
CA SER A 85 13.02 -5.20 -3.44
C SER A 85 12.48 -5.08 -2.01
N ASN A 86 11.44 -5.84 -1.64
CA ASN A 86 10.90 -5.87 -0.28
C ASN A 86 11.92 -6.35 0.76
N ALA A 87 12.90 -7.17 0.36
CA ALA A 87 13.99 -7.58 1.26
C ALA A 87 14.89 -6.40 1.68
N ALA A 88 14.89 -5.31 0.90
CA ALA A 88 15.68 -4.11 1.12
C ALA A 88 14.86 -2.93 1.70
N THR A 89 13.62 -3.16 2.17
CA THR A 89 12.81 -2.10 2.78
C THR A 89 13.55 -1.49 3.99
N PRO A 90 13.80 -0.17 3.99
CA PRO A 90 14.56 0.48 5.06
C PRO A 90 13.73 0.60 6.36
N GLN A 91 14.43 0.76 7.48
CA GLN A 91 13.79 1.28 8.69
C GLN A 91 13.49 2.78 8.51
N PRO A 92 12.42 3.30 9.13
CA PRO A 92 12.18 4.73 9.20
C PRO A 92 13.28 5.41 10.03
N ALA A 93 13.66 6.62 9.63
CA ALA A 93 14.57 7.49 10.36
C ALA A 93 13.90 8.15 11.57
N SER A 94 12.58 8.36 11.54
CA SER A 94 11.80 8.86 12.67
C SER A 94 10.29 8.56 12.53
N LYS A 95 9.52 8.73 13.60
CA LYS A 95 8.05 8.70 13.52
C LYS A 95 7.50 9.78 12.59
N GLU A 96 8.10 10.97 12.61
CA GLU A 96 7.68 12.09 11.79
C GLU A 96 7.88 11.81 10.29
N GLU A 97 8.86 10.99 9.91
CA GLU A 97 8.98 10.52 8.53
C GLU A 97 7.75 9.70 8.12
N ILE A 98 7.31 8.78 8.97
CA ILE A 98 6.13 7.94 8.73
C ILE A 98 4.87 8.81 8.63
N VAL A 99 4.69 9.74 9.58
CA VAL A 99 3.55 10.67 9.58
C VAL A 99 3.51 11.46 8.28
N ARG A 100 4.62 12.10 7.90
CA ARG A 100 4.69 12.88 6.64
C ARG A 100 4.39 12.01 5.42
N GLY A 101 4.90 10.79 5.37
CA GLY A 101 4.64 9.85 4.29
C GLY A 101 3.15 9.50 4.18
N LEU A 102 2.51 9.13 5.28
CA LEU A 102 1.09 8.80 5.30
C LEU A 102 0.18 9.99 5.00
N GLU A 103 0.50 11.18 5.52
CA GLU A 103 -0.23 12.42 5.23
C GLU A 103 -0.14 12.80 3.75
N MET A 104 1.05 12.71 3.15
CA MET A 104 1.23 12.92 1.71
C MET A 104 0.38 11.96 0.87
N LEU A 105 0.32 10.68 1.23
CA LEU A 105 -0.53 9.70 0.53
C LEU A 105 -2.01 10.03 0.67
N LYS A 106 -2.44 10.45 1.87
CA LYS A 106 -3.81 10.85 2.15
C LYS A 106 -4.23 12.04 1.27
N GLU A 107 -3.38 13.05 1.17
CA GLU A 107 -3.60 14.22 0.29
C GLU A 107 -3.66 13.82 -1.19
N ARG A 108 -2.74 12.97 -1.65
CA ARG A 108 -2.74 12.47 -3.04
C ARG A 108 -3.99 11.65 -3.35
N ILE A 109 -4.41 10.74 -2.48
CA ILE A 109 -5.65 9.96 -2.67
C ILE A 109 -6.86 10.88 -2.74
N LEU A 110 -6.92 11.89 -1.88
CA LEU A 110 -7.98 12.89 -1.91
C LEU A 110 -8.00 13.63 -3.25
N ALA A 111 -6.86 14.15 -3.70
CA ALA A 111 -6.78 14.88 -4.95
C ALA A 111 -7.17 14.01 -6.15
N LEU A 112 -6.65 12.77 -6.21
CA LEU A 112 -6.91 11.84 -7.30
C LEU A 112 -8.36 11.33 -7.32
N GLY A 113 -8.96 11.14 -6.14
CA GLY A 113 -10.37 10.75 -6.01
C GLY A 113 -11.35 11.82 -6.50
N HIS A 114 -10.94 13.09 -6.59
CA HIS A 114 -11.74 14.19 -7.14
C HIS A 114 -11.40 14.54 -8.59
N SER A 115 -10.59 13.72 -9.27
CA SER A 115 -10.24 13.95 -10.67
C SER A 115 -11.47 13.83 -11.57
N ASN A 116 -11.66 14.82 -12.46
CA ASN A 116 -12.71 14.83 -13.47
C ASN A 116 -12.22 14.31 -14.85
N SER A 117 -11.10 13.58 -14.88
CA SER A 117 -10.57 13.05 -16.14
C SER A 117 -11.57 12.08 -16.79
N THR A 118 -11.71 12.19 -18.11
CA THR A 118 -12.52 11.28 -18.94
C THR A 118 -11.69 10.20 -19.63
N ASN A 119 -10.37 10.22 -19.39
CA ASN A 119 -9.43 9.26 -19.92
C ASN A 119 -9.68 7.85 -19.36
N LYS A 120 -9.44 6.84 -20.20
CA LYS A 120 -9.66 5.42 -19.92
C LYS A 120 -8.36 4.62 -19.89
N GLY A 121 -7.23 5.30 -19.73
CA GLY A 121 -5.92 4.67 -19.72
C GLY A 121 -5.79 3.62 -18.63
N LYS A 122 -4.96 2.62 -18.91
CA LYS A 122 -4.53 1.61 -17.94
C LYS A 122 -3.03 1.50 -17.94
N THR A 123 -2.47 1.16 -16.79
CA THR A 123 -1.05 0.86 -16.65
C THR A 123 -0.84 -0.55 -16.13
N LYS A 124 0.32 -1.13 -16.47
CA LYS A 124 0.63 -2.52 -16.16
C LYS A 124 1.18 -2.67 -14.74
N HIS A 125 0.45 -3.37 -13.88
CA HIS A 125 0.94 -3.91 -12.62
C HIS A 125 1.96 -5.06 -12.87
N PRO A 126 3.09 -5.08 -12.15
CA PRO A 126 4.15 -6.07 -12.36
C PRO A 126 3.70 -7.55 -12.32
N GLY A 127 2.75 -7.87 -11.44
CA GLY A 127 2.21 -9.24 -11.26
C GLY A 127 0.77 -9.46 -11.73
N HIS A 128 0.04 -8.41 -12.09
CA HIS A 128 -1.43 -8.47 -12.23
C HIS A 128 -1.97 -7.89 -13.53
N GLN A 129 -1.09 -7.62 -14.50
CA GLN A 129 -1.44 -7.03 -15.80
C GLN A 129 -2.07 -5.64 -15.62
N TYR A 130 -3.11 -5.26 -16.36
CA TYR A 130 -3.50 -3.86 -16.50
C TYR A 130 -4.58 -3.42 -15.51
N PHE A 131 -4.36 -2.29 -14.85
CA PHE A 131 -5.34 -1.61 -13.99
C PHE A 131 -5.61 -0.19 -14.48
N ASN A 132 -6.87 0.24 -14.40
CA ASN A 132 -7.27 1.63 -14.57
C ASN A 132 -7.07 2.45 -13.27
N ALA A 133 -7.35 3.76 -13.33
CA ALA A 133 -7.21 4.67 -12.20
C ALA A 133 -8.02 4.25 -10.96
N ALA A 134 -9.28 3.83 -11.12
CA ALA A 134 -10.13 3.42 -10.01
C ALA A 134 -9.66 2.09 -9.38
N GLU A 135 -9.24 1.14 -10.21
CA GLU A 135 -8.66 -0.14 -9.78
C GLU A 135 -7.36 0.08 -9.01
N TRP A 136 -6.46 0.98 -9.46
CA TRP A 136 -5.27 1.34 -8.68
C TRP A 136 -5.59 1.97 -7.32
N LEU A 137 -6.59 2.85 -7.26
CA LEU A 137 -7.05 3.44 -5.98
C LEU A 137 -7.63 2.36 -5.04
N GLN A 138 -8.47 1.46 -5.56
CA GLN A 138 -8.99 0.34 -4.77
C GLN A 138 -7.85 -0.58 -4.30
N TYR A 139 -6.88 -0.88 -5.15
CA TYR A 139 -5.72 -1.70 -4.82
C TYR A 139 -4.90 -1.09 -3.67
N ALA A 140 -4.70 0.23 -3.68
CA ALA A 140 -4.09 0.95 -2.57
C ALA A 140 -4.86 0.76 -1.25
N HIS A 141 -6.20 0.86 -1.27
CA HIS A 141 -7.02 0.62 -0.08
C HIS A 141 -6.92 -0.83 0.43
N MET A 142 -6.98 -1.80 -0.49
CA MET A 142 -6.83 -3.21 -0.18
C MET A 142 -5.45 -3.53 0.42
N HIS A 143 -4.39 -2.87 -0.07
CA HIS A 143 -3.01 -3.07 0.40
C HIS A 143 -2.84 -2.67 1.87
N PHE A 144 -3.38 -1.53 2.30
CA PHE A 144 -3.38 -1.14 3.72
C PHE A 144 -4.08 -2.19 4.59
N ARG A 145 -5.27 -2.67 4.18
CA ARG A 145 -6.01 -3.68 4.96
C ARG A 145 -5.26 -5.00 5.04
N HIS A 146 -4.63 -5.42 3.96
CA HIS A 146 -3.83 -6.64 3.92
C HIS A 146 -2.74 -6.66 5.01
N HIS A 147 -2.06 -5.53 5.22
CA HIS A 147 -0.98 -5.43 6.20
C HIS A 147 -1.45 -5.31 7.65
N GLU A 148 -2.75 -5.17 7.94
CA GLU A 148 -3.28 -5.19 9.31
C GLU A 148 -3.00 -6.53 10.01
N ARG A 149 -3.10 -7.65 9.27
CA ARG A 149 -2.74 -8.97 9.81
C ARG A 149 -1.25 -9.10 10.12
N GLN A 150 -0.38 -8.50 9.30
CA GLN A 150 1.06 -8.50 9.55
C GLN A 150 1.41 -7.64 10.76
N LYS A 151 0.81 -6.46 10.88
CA LYS A 151 0.91 -5.60 12.06
C LYS A 151 0.50 -6.36 13.31
N GLY A 152 -0.67 -7.01 13.32
CA GLY A 152 -1.14 -7.79 14.49
C GLY A 152 -0.17 -8.88 14.93
N ARG A 153 0.52 -9.55 14.01
CA ARG A 153 1.57 -10.53 14.37
C ARG A 153 2.80 -9.89 15.01
N ILE A 154 3.17 -8.68 14.58
CA ILE A 154 4.28 -7.93 15.17
C ILE A 154 3.87 -7.38 16.54
N GLU A 155 2.63 -6.93 16.71
CA GLU A 155 2.11 -6.46 18.01
C GLU A 155 2.18 -7.56 19.07
N VAL A 156 1.78 -8.80 18.74
CA VAL A 156 1.93 -9.95 19.65
C VAL A 156 3.38 -10.17 20.08
N PHE A 157 4.34 -9.88 19.21
CA PHE A 157 5.76 -9.95 19.55
C PHE A 157 6.20 -8.78 20.45
N LEU A 158 5.72 -7.55 20.20
CA LEU A 158 6.08 -6.37 20.99
C LEU A 158 5.46 -6.35 22.40
N GLU A 159 4.38 -7.11 22.61
CA GLU A 159 3.70 -7.26 23.90
C GLU A 159 4.32 -8.35 24.79
N GLY A 160 5.17 -9.22 24.24
CA GLY A 160 5.79 -10.35 24.93
C GLY A 160 7.20 -10.07 25.42
#